data_AF-A0AAD1ERR6-F1
#
_entry.id   AF-A0AAD1ERR6-F1
#
_cell.length_a   1.000
_cell.length_b   1.000
_cell.length_c   1.000
_cell.angle_alpha   90.00
_cell.angle_beta   90.00
_cell.angle_gamma   90.00
#
_symmetry.space_group_name_H-M   'P 1'
#
loop_
_entity.id
_entity.type
_entity.pdbx_description
1 polymer ?
#
loop_
_entity_poly.entity_id
_entity_poly.type
_entity_poly.pdbx_seq_one_letter_code
_entity_poly.pdbx_strand_id
1 'polypeptide(L)'
;MSNDWTGNKYSTQATIGSRNHAVEERQHEDFYATDPLAAEELVKLEKLNNVWECACGTGELSKVFEKYGLLGKSTDLIDRGYGKQLDFLKYGGSWNGDIVTNPPYKFADEFIRKAILVSSTTSKIVMFLPIRYLEGAKRQNLFSKFPPTKIYVSVKRIKCAKNGDFDNTGSSAVCYCWYVWDKADTSGITKLEWFNKGDKQ
;
A
#
# COMPACT_ATOMS: atom_id res chain seq x y z
N MET A 1 -38.54 -15.93 -24.43
CA MET A 1 -38.50 -15.12 -23.19
C MET A 1 -37.18 -15.40 -22.50
N SER A 2 -36.50 -14.36 -22.03
CA SER A 2 -35.09 -14.36 -21.61
C SER A 2 -34.81 -15.35 -20.48
N ASN A 3 -33.79 -16.20 -20.66
CA ASN A 3 -33.15 -16.89 -19.54
C ASN A 3 -32.20 -15.90 -18.87
N ASP A 4 -32.75 -14.98 -18.07
CA ASP A 4 -31.94 -14.09 -17.26
C ASP A 4 -31.33 -14.88 -16.09
N TRP A 5 -30.01 -14.77 -15.97
CA TRP A 5 -29.22 -15.38 -14.92
C TRP A 5 -29.69 -14.88 -13.55
N THR A 6 -30.30 -15.75 -12.75
CA THR A 6 -30.70 -15.45 -11.37
C THR A 6 -29.49 -15.54 -10.45
N GLY A 7 -28.61 -14.53 -10.55
CA GLY A 7 -27.49 -14.34 -9.64
C GLY A 7 -27.96 -14.34 -8.18
N ASN A 8 -27.16 -14.97 -7.32
CA ASN A 8 -27.38 -15.04 -5.87
C ASN A 8 -27.70 -13.65 -5.30
N LYS A 9 -28.74 -13.54 -4.46
CA LYS A 9 -29.32 -12.29 -3.89
C LYS A 9 -28.36 -11.41 -3.07
N TYR A 10 -27.08 -11.79 -2.98
CA TYR A 10 -26.01 -11.01 -2.36
C TYR A 10 -25.31 -10.03 -3.33
N SER A 11 -25.67 -10.02 -4.62
CA SER A 11 -24.92 -9.26 -5.65
C SER A 11 -25.22 -7.76 -5.73
N THR A 12 -26.26 -7.24 -5.09
CA THR A 12 -26.71 -5.87 -5.34
C THR A 12 -26.05 -4.78 -4.50
N GLN A 13 -25.27 -5.10 -3.45
CA GLN A 13 -24.78 -4.09 -2.51
C GLN A 13 -23.28 -4.11 -2.17
N ALA A 14 -22.52 -5.10 -2.64
CA ALA A 14 -21.06 -5.13 -2.46
C ALA A 14 -20.32 -4.55 -3.68
N THR A 15 -20.53 -3.26 -3.97
CA THR A 15 -19.64 -2.54 -4.89
C THR A 15 -18.24 -2.49 -4.27
N ILE A 16 -17.18 -2.64 -5.07
CA ILE A 16 -15.79 -2.57 -4.60
C ILE A 16 -15.56 -1.27 -3.82
N GLY A 17 -15.60 -1.37 -2.49
CA GLY A 17 -15.54 -0.22 -1.59
C GLY A 17 -16.68 0.78 -1.74
N SER A 18 -17.95 0.35 -1.87
CA SER A 18 -19.11 1.24 -1.69
C SER A 18 -19.03 1.92 -0.32
N ARG A 19 -19.00 3.25 -0.32
CA ARG A 19 -18.80 4.11 0.86
C ARG A 19 -20.12 4.67 1.43
N ASN A 20 -21.27 4.26 0.91
CA ASN A 20 -22.52 5.00 1.10
C ASN A 20 -23.31 4.66 2.38
N HIS A 21 -22.83 3.75 3.25
CA HIS A 21 -23.57 3.34 4.46
C HIS A 21 -22.73 3.30 5.74
N ALA A 22 -21.65 4.08 5.85
CA ALA A 22 -20.96 4.28 7.12
C ALA A 22 -21.14 5.74 7.58
N VAL A 23 -22.01 5.95 8.57
CA VAL A 23 -22.21 7.21 9.30
C VAL A 23 -21.09 7.38 10.34
N GLU A 24 -19.84 7.21 9.93
CA GLU A 24 -18.69 7.38 10.82
C GLU A 24 -17.85 8.55 10.34
N GLU A 25 -17.66 9.53 11.24
CA GLU A 25 -16.73 10.62 11.04
C GLU A 25 -15.35 10.06 10.72
N ARG A 26 -14.82 10.44 9.54
CA ARG A 26 -13.43 10.13 9.21
C ARG A 26 -12.56 10.80 10.26
N GLN A 27 -11.86 10.02 11.08
CA GLN A 27 -10.73 10.56 11.82
C GLN A 27 -9.75 11.18 10.82
N HIS A 28 -9.29 12.38 11.15
CA HIS A 28 -8.68 13.36 10.23
C HIS A 28 -7.40 12.86 9.52
N GLU A 29 -6.81 11.76 9.99
CA GLU A 29 -5.42 11.37 9.73
C GLU A 29 -5.24 10.09 8.87
N ASP A 30 -6.31 9.34 8.59
CA ASP A 30 -6.34 8.21 7.62
C ASP A 30 -5.26 7.10 7.89
N PHE A 31 -5.08 6.70 9.16
CA PHE A 31 -4.16 5.63 9.59
C PHE A 31 -4.76 4.21 9.39
N TYR A 32 -3.98 3.30 8.79
CA TYR A 32 -4.35 1.90 8.59
C TYR A 32 -3.20 0.95 8.96
N ALA A 33 -3.40 0.12 9.98
CA ALA A 33 -2.50 -0.97 10.32
C ALA A 33 -2.65 -2.10 9.30
N THR A 34 -1.57 -2.45 8.59
CA THR A 34 -1.57 -3.49 7.55
C THR A 34 -1.28 -4.84 8.16
N ASP A 35 -2.02 -5.87 7.74
CA ASP A 35 -1.70 -7.25 8.09
C ASP A 35 -0.24 -7.61 7.72
N PRO A 36 0.57 -8.11 8.67
CA PRO A 36 1.97 -8.49 8.45
C PRO A 36 2.19 -9.41 7.24
N LEU A 37 1.20 -10.24 6.86
CA LEU A 37 1.24 -11.10 5.69
C LEU A 37 1.62 -10.33 4.41
N ALA A 38 1.19 -9.07 4.28
CA ALA A 38 1.49 -8.25 3.11
C ALA A 38 3.00 -8.02 2.95
N ALA A 39 3.70 -7.71 4.05
CA ALA A 39 5.15 -7.52 4.05
C ALA A 39 5.90 -8.85 3.92
N GLU A 40 5.41 -9.92 4.57
CA GLU A 40 6.04 -11.24 4.46
C GLU A 40 6.00 -11.78 3.02
N GLU A 41 4.92 -11.55 2.29
CA GLU A 41 4.84 -11.88 0.86
C GLU A 41 5.74 -10.97 0.02
N LEU A 42 5.80 -9.67 0.31
CA LEU A 42 6.63 -8.73 -0.44
C LEU A 42 8.12 -9.11 -0.39
N VAL A 43 8.63 -9.51 0.78
CA VAL A 43 10.04 -9.93 0.95
C VAL A 43 10.39 -11.14 0.06
N LYS A 44 9.41 -11.98 -0.30
CA LYS A 44 9.62 -13.10 -1.23
C LYS A 44 9.65 -12.66 -2.70
N LEU A 45 9.00 -11.54 -3.02
CA LEU A 45 8.84 -11.03 -4.38
C LEU A 45 9.98 -10.09 -4.79
N GLU A 46 10.42 -9.25 -3.85
CA GLU A 46 11.39 -8.19 -4.10
C GLU A 46 12.63 -8.36 -3.23
N LYS A 47 13.81 -8.21 -3.84
CA LYS A 47 15.06 -8.02 -3.10
C LYS A 47 15.10 -6.59 -2.60
N LEU A 48 14.69 -6.42 -1.34
CA LEU A 48 14.71 -5.14 -0.64
C LEU A 48 16.04 -4.92 0.08
N ASN A 49 16.39 -3.66 0.33
CA ASN A 49 17.58 -3.27 1.07
C ASN A 49 17.35 -1.96 1.84
N ASN A 50 17.76 -1.94 3.11
CA ASN A 50 17.74 -0.75 3.97
C ASN A 50 16.39 -0.01 3.88
N VAL A 51 15.32 -0.68 4.29
CA VAL A 51 13.93 -0.24 4.12
C VAL A 51 13.63 0.93 5.06
N TRP A 52 13.03 1.98 4.51
CA TRP A 52 12.36 3.03 5.27
C TRP A 52 10.84 2.88 5.17
N GLU A 53 10.20 2.56 6.29
CA GLU A 53 8.75 2.72 6.45
C GLU A 53 8.44 4.13 6.96
N CYS A 54 8.00 5.01 6.05
CA CYS A 54 7.88 6.44 6.35
C CYS A 54 6.50 6.92 6.87
N ALA A 55 5.56 6.00 7.03
CA ALA A 55 4.28 6.20 7.72
C ALA A 55 3.97 4.94 8.55
N CYS A 56 4.82 4.67 9.55
CA CYS A 56 4.87 3.37 10.22
C CYS A 56 3.74 3.11 11.22
N GLY A 57 3.00 4.13 11.66
CA GLY A 57 1.98 3.97 12.69
C GLY A 57 2.50 3.23 13.92
N THR A 58 1.88 2.10 14.25
CA THR A 58 2.27 1.20 15.37
C THR A 58 3.30 0.12 14.98
N GLY A 59 3.81 0.17 13.74
CA GLY A 59 4.99 -0.55 13.27
C GLY A 59 4.74 -1.92 12.65
N GLU A 60 3.53 -2.22 12.18
CA GLU A 60 3.18 -3.56 11.68
C GLU A 60 4.09 -4.03 10.54
N LEU A 61 4.35 -3.19 9.53
CA LEU A 61 5.28 -3.57 8.44
C LEU A 61 6.73 -3.50 8.91
N SER A 62 7.11 -2.46 9.67
CA SER A 62 8.47 -2.31 10.21
C SER A 62 8.94 -3.53 10.99
N LYS A 63 8.09 -4.08 11.87
CA LYS A 63 8.42 -5.29 12.65
C LYS A 63 8.73 -6.48 11.75
N VAL A 64 8.04 -6.60 10.61
CA VAL A 64 8.35 -7.63 9.61
C VAL A 64 9.71 -7.35 8.98
N PHE A 65 9.96 -6.14 8.48
CA PHE A 65 11.26 -5.81 7.88
C PHE A 65 12.42 -5.93 8.87
N GLU A 66 12.20 -5.66 10.16
CA GLU A 66 13.17 -5.85 11.24
C GLU A 66 13.50 -7.33 11.42
N LYS A 67 12.47 -8.20 11.48
CA LYS A 67 12.62 -9.67 11.54
C LYS A 67 13.47 -10.23 10.40
N TYR A 68 13.40 -9.63 9.21
CA TYR A 68 14.21 -10.04 8.05
C TYR A 68 15.57 -9.33 7.94
N GLY A 69 15.94 -8.48 8.91
CA GLY A 69 17.20 -7.70 8.87
C GLY A 69 17.24 -6.64 7.78
N LEU A 70 16.07 -6.22 7.27
CA LEU A 70 15.92 -5.27 6.18
C LEU A 70 15.60 -3.86 6.64
N LEU A 71 15.10 -3.69 7.87
CA LEU A 71 14.66 -2.39 8.38
C LEU A 71 15.84 -1.45 8.60
N GLY A 72 15.84 -0.32 7.90
CA GLY A 72 16.78 0.78 8.11
C GLY A 72 16.20 1.89 8.97
N LYS A 73 14.93 2.24 8.74
CA LYS A 73 14.29 3.40 9.39
C LYS A 73 12.77 3.24 9.46
N SER A 74 12.19 3.68 10.57
CA SER A 74 10.74 3.79 10.73
C SER A 74 10.39 5.18 11.22
N THR A 75 9.45 5.83 10.56
CA THR A 75 8.95 7.14 10.97
C THR A 75 7.46 7.27 10.75
N ASP A 76 6.83 8.12 11.54
CA ASP A 76 5.45 8.54 11.34
C ASP A 76 5.30 10.03 11.69
N LEU A 77 4.28 10.69 11.15
CA LEU A 77 3.96 12.07 11.50
C LEU A 77 3.61 12.19 12.99
N ILE A 78 3.02 11.15 13.57
CA ILE A 78 2.55 11.11 14.95
C ILE A 78 3.20 9.96 15.67
N ASP A 79 3.71 10.23 16.87
CA ASP A 79 4.24 9.20 17.75
C ASP A 79 3.08 8.31 18.25
N ARG A 80 3.08 7.06 17.79
CA ARG A 80 2.13 6.01 18.23
C ARG A 80 2.85 4.87 18.98
N GLY A 81 4.02 5.16 19.56
CA GLY A 81 4.82 4.19 20.30
C GLY A 81 5.70 3.28 19.41
N TYR A 82 5.89 3.63 18.14
CA TYR A 82 6.84 2.96 17.25
C TYR A 82 7.48 3.95 16.26
N GLY A 83 8.77 3.75 15.96
CA GLY A 83 9.54 4.60 15.05
C GLY A 83 9.84 5.99 15.63
N LYS A 84 10.37 6.88 14.79
CA LYS A 84 10.65 8.28 15.14
C LYS A 84 9.57 9.21 14.59
N GLN A 85 9.15 10.20 15.37
CA GLN A 85 8.26 11.25 14.86
C GLN A 85 8.96 12.09 13.79
N LEU A 86 8.44 12.08 12.56
CA LEU A 86 8.95 12.84 11.42
C LEU A 86 7.87 13.00 10.33
N ASP A 87 7.69 14.23 9.85
CA ASP A 87 6.85 14.52 8.69
C ASP A 87 7.58 14.15 7.39
N PHE A 88 7.20 13.02 6.78
CA PHE A 88 7.85 12.52 5.57
C PHE A 88 7.75 13.52 4.40
N LEU A 89 6.62 14.21 4.24
CA LEU A 89 6.41 15.16 3.16
C LEU A 89 7.33 16.39 3.29
N LYS A 90 7.70 16.75 4.53
CA LYS A 90 8.66 17.82 4.83
C LYS A 90 10.12 17.38 4.91
N TYR A 91 10.43 16.09 4.78
CA TYR A 91 11.80 15.60 4.88
C TYR A 91 12.73 16.24 3.83
N GLY A 92 13.77 16.96 4.26
CA GLY A 92 14.67 17.70 3.36
C GLY A 92 15.91 16.93 2.88
N GLY A 93 16.11 15.68 3.34
CA GLY A 93 17.30 14.90 3.03
C GLY A 93 17.13 13.94 1.86
N SER A 94 18.17 13.13 1.63
CA SER A 94 18.15 11.97 0.73
C SER A 94 18.05 10.66 1.52
N TRP A 95 17.69 9.58 0.83
CA TRP A 95 17.66 8.23 1.36
C TRP A 95 18.36 7.26 0.40
N ASN A 96 19.35 6.53 0.93
CA ASN A 96 20.05 5.45 0.22
C ASN A 96 19.54 4.09 0.71
N GLY A 97 18.42 3.66 0.14
CA GLY A 97 17.72 2.44 0.51
C GLY A 97 16.34 2.43 -0.13
N ASP A 98 15.57 1.39 0.15
CA ASP A 98 14.21 1.27 -0.36
C ASP A 98 13.22 2.00 0.56
N ILE A 99 12.11 2.46 -0.01
CA ILE A 99 10.98 3.01 0.76
C ILE A 99 9.82 2.05 0.59
N VAL A 100 9.32 1.50 1.69
CA VAL A 100 8.19 0.55 1.68
C VAL A 100 7.19 0.96 2.73
N THR A 101 5.95 1.28 2.34
CA THR A 101 4.96 1.79 3.29
C THR A 101 3.52 1.58 2.82
N ASN A 102 2.58 1.59 3.77
CA ASN A 102 1.16 1.78 3.54
C ASN A 102 0.82 3.25 3.84
N PRO A 103 0.90 4.17 2.86
CA PRO A 103 0.75 5.59 3.14
C PRO A 103 -0.71 5.96 3.46
N PRO A 104 -0.98 7.08 4.15
CA PRO A 104 -2.34 7.61 4.26
C PRO A 104 -2.91 7.90 2.87
N TYR A 105 -4.02 7.25 2.49
CA TYR A 105 -4.49 7.23 1.09
C TYR A 105 -4.89 8.60 0.55
N LYS A 106 -5.33 9.51 1.43
CA LYS A 106 -5.55 10.91 1.06
C LYS A 106 -4.31 11.60 0.48
N PHE A 107 -3.11 11.19 0.90
CA PHE A 107 -1.83 11.81 0.53
C PHE A 107 -0.93 10.87 -0.29
N ALA A 108 -1.48 9.78 -0.85
CA ALA A 108 -0.68 8.78 -1.57
C ALA A 108 0.10 9.38 -2.76
N ASP A 109 -0.51 10.30 -3.53
CA ASP A 109 0.15 10.99 -4.65
C ASP A 109 1.37 11.79 -4.16
N GLU A 110 1.22 12.51 -3.05
CA GLU A 110 2.28 13.32 -2.43
C GLU A 110 3.40 12.43 -1.88
N PHE A 111 3.05 11.30 -1.25
CA PHE A 111 4.02 10.32 -0.76
C PHE A 111 4.83 9.70 -1.89
N ILE A 112 4.19 9.32 -3.01
CA ILE A 112 4.87 8.78 -4.19
C ILE A 112 5.86 9.81 -4.75
N ARG A 113 5.41 11.06 -4.95
CA ARG A 113 6.27 12.14 -5.46
C ARG A 113 7.43 12.42 -4.52
N LYS A 114 7.17 12.43 -3.21
CA LYS A 114 8.20 12.65 -2.20
C LYS A 114 9.21 11.52 -2.18
N ALA A 115 8.77 10.28 -2.21
CA ALA A 115 9.64 9.10 -2.27
C ALA A 115 10.53 9.15 -3.53
N ILE A 116 9.97 9.44 -4.70
CA ILE A 116 10.74 9.58 -5.95
C ILE A 116 11.85 10.65 -5.82
N LEU A 117 11.54 11.78 -5.18
CA LEU A 117 12.46 12.89 -4.99
C LEU A 117 13.61 12.56 -4.03
N VAL A 118 13.34 11.89 -2.91
CA VAL A 118 14.35 11.65 -1.86
C VAL A 118 15.15 10.37 -2.06
N SER A 119 14.64 9.42 -2.84
CA SER A 119 15.29 8.13 -3.09
C SER A 119 16.44 8.23 -4.10
N SER A 120 17.48 7.43 -3.88
CA SER A 120 18.59 7.23 -4.83
C SER A 120 18.14 6.61 -6.17
N THR A 121 19.01 6.60 -7.18
CA THR A 121 18.73 5.99 -8.49
C THR A 121 18.65 4.46 -8.46
N THR A 122 19.17 3.82 -7.42
CA THR A 122 19.13 2.36 -7.25
C THR A 122 18.05 1.89 -6.27
N SER A 123 17.28 2.82 -5.72
CA SER A 123 16.23 2.54 -4.74
C SER A 123 14.96 2.00 -5.40
N LYS A 124 14.28 1.11 -4.69
CA LYS A 124 12.87 0.78 -4.92
C LYS A 124 11.96 1.62 -4.04
N ILE A 125 10.82 2.01 -4.59
CA ILE A 125 9.73 2.64 -3.86
C ILE A 125 8.54 1.71 -3.97
N VAL A 126 7.97 1.28 -2.84
CA VAL A 126 6.91 0.29 -2.78
C VAL A 126 5.77 0.81 -1.93
N MET A 127 4.61 1.00 -2.54
CA MET A 127 3.42 1.56 -1.88
C MET A 127 2.32 0.51 -1.79
N PHE A 128 1.78 0.28 -0.60
CA PHE A 128 0.58 -0.54 -0.41
C PHE A 128 -0.68 0.29 -0.63
N LEU A 129 -1.42 0.04 -1.70
CA LEU A 129 -2.58 0.85 -2.06
C LEU A 129 -3.72 -0.04 -2.60
N PRO A 130 -4.99 0.39 -2.49
CA PRO A 130 -6.11 -0.30 -3.12
C PRO A 130 -5.95 -0.35 -4.65
N ILE A 131 -6.41 -1.43 -5.32
CA ILE A 131 -6.36 -1.55 -6.79
C ILE A 131 -7.07 -0.40 -7.52
N ARG A 132 -8.15 0.12 -6.91
CA ARG A 132 -8.90 1.31 -7.38
C ARG A 132 -8.07 2.60 -7.37
N TYR A 133 -6.84 2.57 -6.87
CA TYR A 133 -5.91 3.67 -7.03
C TYR A 133 -5.41 3.79 -8.47
N LEU A 134 -5.57 2.76 -9.33
CA LEU A 134 -5.26 2.85 -10.76
C LEU A 134 -6.17 3.79 -11.57
N GLU A 135 -7.32 4.18 -11.03
CA GLU A 135 -8.34 4.97 -11.76
C GLU A 135 -8.42 6.46 -11.34
N GLY A 136 -8.93 7.25 -12.28
CA GLY A 136 -9.22 8.68 -12.12
C GLY A 136 -8.16 9.60 -12.73
N ALA A 137 -8.59 10.79 -13.17
CA ALA A 137 -7.76 11.72 -13.94
C ALA A 137 -6.44 12.13 -13.24
N LYS A 138 -6.47 12.32 -11.90
CA LYS A 138 -5.25 12.63 -11.13
C LYS A 138 -4.23 11.49 -11.20
N ARG A 139 -4.70 10.25 -11.08
CA ARG A 139 -3.84 9.05 -11.07
C ARG A 139 -3.34 8.71 -12.46
N GLN A 140 -4.16 8.94 -13.50
CA GLN A 140 -3.67 8.95 -14.88
C GLN A 140 -2.48 9.91 -15.04
N ASN A 141 -2.59 11.16 -14.58
CA ASN A 141 -1.48 12.12 -14.68
C ASN A 141 -0.23 11.67 -13.91
N LEU A 142 -0.42 11.10 -12.72
CA LEU A 142 0.67 10.57 -11.90
C LEU A 142 1.39 9.42 -12.62
N PHE A 143 0.66 8.38 -13.03
CA PHE A 143 1.23 7.18 -13.64
C PHE A 143 1.76 7.42 -15.06
N SER A 144 1.23 8.39 -15.81
CA SER A 144 1.82 8.79 -17.09
C SER A 144 3.19 9.48 -16.91
N LYS A 145 3.41 10.16 -15.78
CA LYS A 145 4.70 10.83 -15.48
C LYS A 145 5.68 9.89 -14.78
N PHE A 146 5.17 9.05 -13.89
CA PHE A 146 5.93 8.14 -13.06
C PHE A 146 5.26 6.76 -13.08
N PRO A 147 5.39 6.00 -14.19
CA PRO A 147 4.81 4.67 -14.26
C PRO A 147 5.52 3.73 -13.27
N PRO A 148 4.78 2.91 -12.50
CA PRO A 148 5.40 1.85 -11.71
C PRO A 148 5.99 0.81 -12.65
N THR A 149 7.08 0.17 -12.23
CA THR A 149 7.72 -0.92 -12.97
C THR A 149 6.98 -2.24 -12.73
N LYS A 150 6.37 -2.40 -11.55
CA LYS A 150 5.54 -3.57 -11.24
C LYS A 150 4.33 -3.23 -10.38
N ILE A 151 3.28 -4.01 -10.53
CA ILE A 151 2.10 -4.01 -9.67
C ILE A 151 1.81 -5.45 -9.27
N TYR A 152 1.90 -5.75 -7.98
CA TYR A 152 1.50 -7.04 -7.42
C TYR A 152 0.08 -6.94 -6.87
N VAL A 153 -0.87 -7.68 -7.45
CA VAL A 153 -2.27 -7.72 -7.02
C VAL A 153 -2.49 -8.88 -6.05
N SER A 154 -3.04 -8.59 -4.86
CA SER A 154 -3.31 -9.65 -3.87
C SER A 154 -4.49 -10.50 -4.32
N VAL A 155 -4.33 -11.83 -4.36
CA VAL A 155 -5.42 -12.75 -4.69
C VAL A 155 -6.40 -12.89 -3.51
N LYS A 156 -5.89 -13.04 -2.28
CA LYS A 156 -6.70 -13.05 -1.07
C LYS A 156 -6.85 -11.65 -0.49
N ARG A 157 -7.89 -11.43 0.31
CA ARG A 157 -8.10 -10.14 1.01
C ARG A 157 -7.07 -9.99 2.12
N ILE A 158 -6.45 -8.82 2.18
CA ILE A 158 -5.53 -8.44 3.25
C ILE A 158 -6.30 -7.47 4.15
N LYS A 159 -6.30 -7.74 5.45
CA LYS A 159 -6.95 -6.86 6.42
C LYS A 159 -6.13 -5.59 6.61
N CYS A 160 -6.83 -4.46 6.70
CA CYS A 160 -6.24 -3.18 7.07
C CYS A 160 -7.11 -2.60 8.18
N ALA A 161 -6.63 -2.68 9.42
CA ALA A 161 -7.35 -2.18 10.58
C ALA A 161 -7.23 -0.66 10.62
N LYS A 162 -8.36 0.03 10.45
CA LYS A 162 -8.41 1.47 10.74
C LYS A 162 -8.01 1.67 12.20
N ASN A 163 -7.07 2.56 12.43
CA ASN A 163 -6.61 2.89 13.79
C ASN A 163 -6.06 1.71 14.61
N GLY A 164 -5.64 0.62 13.97
CA GLY A 164 -5.15 -0.57 14.68
C GLY A 164 -6.25 -1.39 15.38
N ASP A 165 -7.54 -1.06 15.17
CA ASP A 165 -8.65 -1.85 15.68
C ASP A 165 -8.96 -3.02 14.74
N PHE A 166 -8.36 -4.17 15.02
CA PHE A 166 -8.60 -5.42 14.28
C PHE A 166 -9.92 -6.09 14.67
N ASP A 167 -10.48 -5.78 15.83
CA ASP A 167 -11.68 -6.44 16.38
C ASP A 167 -12.96 -5.92 15.72
N ASN A 168 -12.99 -4.65 15.29
CA ASN A 168 -14.13 -4.06 14.56
C ASN A 168 -13.96 -4.05 13.02
N THR A 169 -12.90 -4.64 12.48
CA THR A 169 -12.78 -4.76 11.01
C THR A 169 -13.45 -6.03 10.48
N GLY A 170 -14.71 -5.87 10.04
CA GLY A 170 -15.36 -6.84 9.16
C GLY A 170 -14.54 -7.12 7.89
N SER A 171 -14.92 -8.14 7.11
CA SER A 171 -14.19 -8.46 5.88
C SER A 171 -14.18 -7.27 4.92
N SER A 172 -13.00 -6.66 4.75
CA SER A 172 -12.86 -5.56 3.81
C SER A 172 -13.00 -6.07 2.38
N ALA A 173 -13.99 -5.56 1.64
CA ALA A 173 -14.16 -5.85 0.21
C ALA A 173 -13.07 -5.21 -0.67
N VAL A 174 -12.05 -4.58 -0.07
CA VAL A 174 -10.97 -3.88 -0.77
C VAL A 174 -9.93 -4.88 -1.27
N CYS A 175 -9.53 -4.72 -2.52
CA CYS A 175 -8.40 -5.45 -3.11
C CYS A 175 -7.20 -4.53 -3.03
N TYR A 176 -6.11 -5.01 -2.46
CA TYR A 176 -4.88 -4.26 -2.28
C TYR A 176 -3.78 -4.76 -3.22
N CYS A 177 -2.87 -3.84 -3.55
CA CYS A 177 -1.71 -4.09 -4.38
C CYS A 177 -0.45 -3.50 -3.77
N TRP A 178 0.69 -4.09 -4.09
CA TRP A 178 1.98 -3.42 -3.99
C TRP A 178 2.31 -2.75 -5.32
N TYR A 179 2.49 -1.43 -5.31
CA TYR A 179 2.95 -0.64 -6.45
C TYR A 179 4.44 -0.40 -6.31
N VAL A 180 5.23 -0.87 -7.27
CA VAL A 180 6.69 -0.82 -7.21
C VAL A 180 7.22 0.11 -8.28
N TRP A 181 8.06 1.06 -7.88
CA TRP A 181 8.94 1.83 -8.76
C TRP A 181 10.38 1.42 -8.44
N ASP A 182 10.95 0.56 -9.29
CA ASP A 182 12.38 0.26 -9.25
C ASP A 182 13.12 1.32 -10.07
N LYS A 183 13.85 2.22 -9.42
CA LYS A 183 14.53 3.34 -10.10
C LYS A 183 15.69 2.89 -10.98
N ALA A 184 16.17 1.65 -10.84
CA ALA A 184 17.18 1.06 -11.70
C ALA A 184 16.58 0.42 -12.98
N ASP A 185 15.27 0.18 -13.03
CA ASP A 185 14.60 -0.42 -14.19
C ASP A 185 14.25 0.67 -15.22
N THR A 186 14.90 0.58 -16.39
CA THR A 186 14.72 1.52 -17.51
C THR A 186 13.87 0.95 -18.65
N SER A 187 13.17 -0.16 -18.44
CA SER A 187 12.40 -0.84 -19.50
C SER A 187 11.21 -0.02 -20.02
N GLY A 188 10.66 0.86 -19.18
CA GLY A 188 9.45 1.61 -19.48
C GLY A 188 8.18 0.76 -19.50
N ILE A 189 8.22 -0.48 -18.99
CA ILE A 189 7.10 -1.42 -18.97
C ILE A 189 6.61 -1.60 -17.53
N THR A 190 5.30 -1.49 -17.33
CA THR A 190 4.65 -1.90 -16.08
C THR A 190 4.25 -3.38 -16.16
N LYS A 191 4.83 -4.22 -15.31
CA LYS A 191 4.44 -5.64 -15.18
C LYS A 191 3.32 -5.79 -14.14
N LEU A 192 2.28 -6.55 -14.47
CA LEU A 192 1.22 -6.89 -13.53
C LEU A 192 1.34 -8.37 -13.15
N GLU A 193 1.43 -8.64 -11.86
CA GLU A 193 1.58 -9.99 -11.30
C GLU A 193 0.65 -10.19 -10.11
N TRP A 194 0.47 -11.44 -9.68
CA TRP A 194 -0.38 -11.78 -8.54
C TRP A 194 0.43 -12.36 -7.38
N PHE A 195 0.10 -11.96 -6.16
CA PHE A 195 0.69 -12.50 -4.93
C PHE A 195 -0.38 -13.00 -3.95
N ASN A 196 0.04 -13.61 -2.84
CA ASN A 196 -0.88 -14.14 -1.84
C ASN A 196 -1.87 -15.15 -2.45
N LYS A 197 -1.34 -16.07 -3.27
CA LYS A 197 -2.12 -17.04 -4.07
C LYS A 197 -2.82 -18.06 -3.16
N GLY A 198 -3.94 -18.59 -3.64
CA GLY A 198 -4.67 -19.69 -2.99
C GLY A 198 -4.23 -21.06 -3.49
N ASP A 199 -4.56 -22.12 -2.75
CA ASP A 199 -4.19 -23.51 -3.05
C ASP A 199 -5.03 -24.16 -4.15
N LYS A 200 -5.93 -23.41 -4.79
CA LYS A 200 -6.80 -23.91 -5.87
C LYS A 200 -6.32 -23.33 -7.20
N GLN A 201 -5.65 -24.19 -7.97
CA GLN A 201 -5.50 -24.03 -9.42
C GLN A 201 -6.67 -24.75 -10.11
#